data_AF-A0A3N3DPU3-F1
#
_entry.id   AF-A0A3N3DPU3-F1
#
_cell.length_a   1.000
_cell.length_b   1.000
_cell.length_c   1.000
_cell.angle_alpha   90.00
_cell.angle_beta   90.00
_cell.angle_gamma   90.00
#
_symmetry.space_group_name_H-M   'P 1'
#
loop_
_entity.id
_entity.type
_entity.pdbx_description
1 polymer ?
#
loop_
_entity_poly.entity_id
_entity_poly.type
_entity_poly.pdbx_seq_one_letter_code
_entity_poly.pdbx_strand_id
1 'polypeptide(L)'
;VLIDQVGWKDYGVKHGESKFTKFFQNYYLPKKFGYDKRRAHLSSLILAGELSRSEALLEIKRPLYQSEHEINLDIEYIAKKLDMDLEELNLLCLPSATDTSSYPTEEKLVNVGRRIKRALKL
;
A
#
# COMPACT_ATOMS: atom_id res chain seq x y z
N VAL A 1 26.79 -4.66 -11.15
CA VAL A 1 26.85 -6.13 -11.26
C VAL A 1 25.61 -6.70 -11.93
N LEU A 2 24.41 -6.68 -11.32
CA LEU A 2 23.20 -7.25 -11.96
C LEU A 2 22.78 -6.47 -13.22
N ILE A 3 22.82 -5.13 -13.19
CA ILE A 3 22.51 -4.29 -14.35
C ILE A 3 23.48 -4.60 -15.49
N ASP A 4 24.79 -4.61 -15.19
CA ASP A 4 25.84 -4.69 -16.22
C ASP A 4 26.06 -6.10 -16.77
N GLN A 5 25.88 -7.15 -15.96
CA GLN A 5 26.20 -8.52 -16.34
C GLN A 5 25.01 -9.32 -16.87
N VAL A 6 23.79 -9.00 -16.42
CA VAL A 6 22.59 -9.75 -16.81
C VAL A 6 21.47 -8.86 -17.35
N GLY A 7 21.73 -7.55 -17.54
CA GLY A 7 20.76 -6.62 -18.11
C GLY A 7 19.55 -6.37 -17.22
N TRP A 8 19.68 -6.57 -15.90
CA TRP A 8 18.59 -6.28 -14.97
C TRP A 8 18.24 -4.80 -15.01
N LYS A 9 16.94 -4.48 -15.00
CA LYS A 9 16.43 -3.11 -15.00
C LYS A 9 16.00 -2.72 -13.60
N ASP A 10 16.46 -1.58 -13.14
CA ASP A 10 15.96 -1.00 -11.91
C ASP A 10 14.59 -0.34 -12.16
N TYR A 11 13.58 -0.81 -11.43
CA TYR A 11 12.22 -0.29 -11.50
C TYR A 11 11.98 0.83 -10.47
N GLY A 12 13.00 1.19 -9.68
CA GLY A 12 13.06 2.32 -8.76
C GLY A 12 12.30 2.13 -7.45
N VAL A 13 11.08 1.60 -7.49
CA VAL A 13 10.22 1.41 -6.31
C VAL A 13 9.97 -0.06 -6.02
N LYS A 14 9.73 -0.37 -4.74
CA LYS A 14 9.32 -1.71 -4.30
C LYS A 14 8.06 -2.14 -5.06
N HIS A 15 8.12 -3.29 -5.73
CA HIS A 15 7.10 -3.81 -6.66
C HIS A 15 6.86 -3.00 -7.94
N GLY A 16 7.81 -2.15 -8.36
CA GLY A 16 7.73 -1.38 -9.61
C GLY A 16 7.73 -2.23 -10.88
N GLU A 17 8.04 -3.52 -10.77
CA GLU A 17 7.95 -4.51 -11.86
C GLU A 17 6.51 -4.72 -12.35
N SER A 18 5.53 -4.61 -11.45
CA SER A 18 4.10 -4.78 -11.75
C SER A 18 3.40 -3.43 -11.71
N LYS A 19 2.96 -2.93 -12.87
CA LYS A 19 2.16 -1.70 -12.95
C LYS A 19 0.91 -1.76 -12.08
N PHE A 20 0.26 -2.93 -11.99
CA PHE A 20 -0.91 -3.11 -11.13
C PHE A 20 -0.56 -3.01 -9.65
N THR A 21 0.49 -3.68 -9.21
CA THR A 21 0.90 -3.65 -7.80
C THR A 21 1.37 -2.25 -7.39
N LYS A 22 2.12 -1.58 -8.26
CA LYS A 22 2.52 -0.18 -8.10
C LYS A 22 1.30 0.72 -7.93
N PHE A 23 0.36 0.70 -8.88
CA PHE A 23 -0.89 1.47 -8.81
C PHE A 23 -1.68 1.18 -7.51
N PHE A 24 -1.87 -0.10 -7.19
CA PHE A 24 -2.66 -0.50 -6.03
C PHE A 24 -2.04 0.01 -4.72
N GLN A 25 -0.73 -0.18 -4.53
CA GLN A 25 -0.06 0.17 -3.28
C GLN A 25 0.26 1.66 -3.15
N ASN A 26 0.57 2.34 -4.27
CA ASN A 26 1.09 3.70 -4.26
C ASN A 26 0.03 4.76 -4.61
N TYR A 27 -1.08 4.37 -5.27
CA TYR A 27 -2.16 5.29 -5.63
C TYR A 27 -3.49 4.91 -4.97
N TYR A 28 -4.02 3.72 -5.25
CA TYR A 28 -5.37 3.33 -4.80
C TYR A 28 -5.47 3.27 -3.26
N LEU A 29 -4.59 2.52 -2.59
CA LEU A 29 -4.62 2.37 -1.13
C LEU A 29 -4.44 3.71 -0.38
N PRO A 30 -3.45 4.56 -0.72
CA PRO A 30 -3.29 5.86 -0.08
C PRO A 30 -4.45 6.81 -0.36
N LYS A 31 -4.93 6.89 -1.61
CA LYS A 31 -5.99 7.83 -2.02
C LYS A 31 -7.34 7.48 -1.41
N LYS A 32 -7.72 6.19 -1.43
CA LYS A 32 -9.04 5.73 -0.97
C LYS A 32 -9.11 5.45 0.52
N PHE A 33 -8.06 4.83 1.08
CA PHE A 33 -8.07 4.32 2.46
C PHE A 33 -7.02 4.97 3.38
N GLY A 34 -6.14 5.83 2.85
CA GLY A 34 -5.06 6.43 3.64
C GLY A 34 -3.96 5.43 4.04
N TYR A 35 -3.90 4.25 3.40
CA TYR A 35 -2.94 3.21 3.75
C TYR A 35 -1.64 3.34 2.96
N ASP A 36 -0.57 3.71 3.66
CA ASP A 36 0.80 3.70 3.12
C ASP A 36 1.53 2.41 3.52
N LYS A 37 1.80 1.55 2.53
CA LYS A 37 2.48 0.26 2.71
C LYS A 37 3.93 0.39 3.17
N ARG A 38 4.58 1.55 2.97
CA ARG A 38 5.94 1.81 3.43
C ARG A 38 6.04 1.73 4.95
N ARG A 39 4.98 2.07 5.69
CA ARG A 39 4.99 2.05 7.17
C ARG A 39 5.42 0.70 7.74
N ALA A 40 4.77 -0.39 7.30
CA ALA A 40 5.10 -1.73 7.78
C ALA A 40 6.53 -2.17 7.38
N HIS A 41 6.96 -1.82 6.17
CA HIS A 41 8.30 -2.14 5.68
C HIS A 41 9.37 -1.40 6.48
N LEU A 42 9.24 -0.08 6.63
CA LEU A 42 10.17 0.77 7.36
C LEU A 42 10.21 0.39 8.85
N SER A 43 9.08 0.02 9.45
CA SER A 43 9.06 -0.52 10.82
C SER A 43 9.88 -1.80 10.95
N SER A 44 9.88 -2.67 9.94
CA SER A 44 10.69 -3.89 9.94
C SER A 44 12.18 -3.57 9.84
N LEU A 45 12.57 -2.59 9.01
CA LEU A 45 13.96 -2.13 8.90
C LEU A 45 14.47 -1.50 10.20
N ILE A 46 13.61 -0.74 10.89
CA ILE A 46 13.94 -0.19 12.22
C ILE A 46 14.21 -1.33 13.22
N LEU A 47 13.35 -2.35 13.23
CA LEU A 47 13.51 -3.50 14.13
C LEU A 47 14.78 -4.30 13.84
N ALA A 48 15.17 -4.39 12.56
CA ALA A 48 16.40 -5.04 12.12
C ALA A 48 17.68 -4.21 12.38
N GLY A 49 17.54 -2.94 12.76
CA GLY A 49 18.69 -2.01 12.94
C GLY A 49 19.29 -1.49 11.63
N GLU A 50 18.62 -1.70 10.50
CA GLU A 50 19.07 -1.28 9.16
C GLU A 50 18.71 0.17 8.83
N LEU A 51 17.79 0.76 9.59
CA LEU A 51 17.28 2.12 9.38
C LEU A 51 16.89 2.77 10.71
N SER A 52 17.28 4.02 10.95
CA SER A 52 16.81 4.76 12.12
C SER A 52 15.37 5.23 11.96
N ARG A 53 14.68 5.47 13.09
CA ARG A 53 13.31 6.03 13.07
C ARG A 53 13.26 7.41 12.39
N SER A 54 14.29 8.24 12.55
CA SER A 54 14.38 9.56 11.90
C SER A 54 14.44 9.44 10.38
N GLU A 55 15.26 8.53 9.86
CA GLU A 55 15.38 8.29 8.42
C GLU A 55 14.07 7.73 7.85
N ALA A 56 13.43 6.78 8.54
CA ALA A 56 12.13 6.26 8.15
C ALA A 56 11.05 7.33 8.04
N LEU A 57 11.05 8.31 8.96
CA LEU A 57 10.11 9.44 8.92
C LEU A 57 10.39 10.40 7.76
N LEU A 58 11.66 10.57 7.37
CA LEU A 58 12.02 11.34 6.18
C LEU A 58 11.56 10.61 4.91
N GLU A 59 11.74 9.29 4.84
CA GLU A 59 11.32 8.48 3.70
C GLU A 59 9.80 8.50 3.50
N ILE A 60 9.01 8.41 4.59
CA ILE A 60 7.53 8.53 4.52
C ILE A 60 7.06 9.87 3.94
N LYS A 61 7.82 10.96 4.15
CA LYS A 61 7.46 12.28 3.63
C LYS A 61 7.67 12.39 2.12
N ARG A 62 8.44 11.49 1.51
CA ARG A 62 8.64 11.49 0.06
C ARG A 62 7.34 11.08 -0.65
N PRO A 63 7.03 11.66 -1.81
CA PRO A 63 5.84 11.28 -2.57
C PRO A 63 5.96 9.84 -3.06
N LEU A 64 4.80 9.17 -3.20
CA LEU A 64 4.71 7.79 -3.69
C LEU A 64 4.87 7.66 -5.22
N TYR A 65 4.73 8.80 -5.91
CA TYR A 65 4.87 8.96 -7.35
C TYR A 65 5.79 10.15 -7.63
N GLN A 66 6.52 10.11 -8.74
CA GLN A 66 7.46 11.19 -9.11
C GLN A 66 6.75 12.32 -9.85
N SER A 67 5.67 12.03 -10.56
CA SER A 67 4.92 13.01 -11.33
C SER A 67 3.45 12.64 -11.49
N GLU A 68 2.61 13.63 -11.76
CA GLU A 68 1.20 13.42 -12.13
C GLU A 68 1.06 12.70 -13.48
N HIS A 69 1.99 12.93 -14.40
CA HIS A 69 2.03 12.21 -15.68
C HIS A 69 2.17 10.69 -15.49
N GLU A 70 3.06 10.26 -14.59
CA GLU A 70 3.25 8.85 -14.24
C GLU A 70 1.98 8.22 -13.64
N ILE A 71 1.26 8.97 -12.80
CA ILE A 71 -0.02 8.56 -12.24
C ILE A 71 -1.05 8.33 -13.35
N ASN A 72 -1.19 9.28 -14.28
CA ASN A 72 -2.16 9.19 -15.36
C ASN A 72 -1.88 8.01 -16.29
N LEU A 73 -0.61 7.75 -16.62
CA LEU A 73 -0.21 6.57 -17.41
C LEU A 73 -0.57 5.26 -16.71
N ASP A 74 -0.38 5.17 -15.39
CA ASP A 74 -0.77 3.98 -14.62
C ASP A 74 -2.30 3.85 -14.57
N ILE A 75 -3.06 4.93 -14.36
CA ILE A 75 -4.54 4.92 -14.37
C ILE A 75 -5.06 4.43 -15.72
N GLU A 76 -4.59 5.00 -16.83
CA GLU A 76 -4.98 4.60 -18.18
C GLU A 76 -4.69 3.13 -18.46
N TYR A 77 -3.50 2.66 -18.06
CA TYR A 77 -3.12 1.27 -18.20
C TYR A 77 -4.06 0.34 -17.41
N ILE A 78 -4.40 0.72 -16.17
CA ILE A 78 -5.24 -0.08 -15.28
C ILE A 78 -6.69 -0.11 -15.75
N ALA A 79 -7.26 1.05 -16.12
CA ALA A 79 -8.61 1.14 -16.68
C ALA A 79 -8.74 0.22 -17.91
N LYS A 80 -7.79 0.28 -18.84
CA LYS A 80 -7.73 -0.61 -20.01
C LYS A 80 -7.64 -2.08 -19.64
N LYS A 81 -6.87 -2.44 -18.59
CA LYS A 81 -6.71 -3.85 -18.18
C LYS A 81 -7.89 -4.40 -17.40
N LEU A 82 -8.66 -3.53 -16.76
CA LEU A 82 -9.87 -3.90 -16.03
C LEU A 82 -11.14 -3.77 -16.87
N ASP A 83 -11.02 -3.28 -18.11
CA ASP A 83 -12.16 -2.98 -18.99
C ASP A 83 -13.16 -2.01 -18.32
N MET A 84 -12.62 -0.95 -17.73
CA MET A 84 -13.36 0.09 -17.01
C MET A 84 -13.16 1.46 -17.66
N ASP A 85 -14.17 2.32 -17.57
CA ASP A 85 -14.01 3.71 -17.95
C ASP A 85 -13.08 4.47 -16.98
N LEU A 86 -12.41 5.51 -17.48
CA LEU A 86 -11.51 6.34 -16.66
C LEU A 86 -12.26 7.06 -15.54
N GLU A 87 -13.46 7.56 -15.81
CA GLU A 87 -14.30 8.23 -14.81
C GLU A 87 -14.71 7.24 -13.71
N GLU A 88 -15.15 6.04 -14.09
CA GLU A 88 -15.50 4.97 -13.15
C GLU A 88 -14.33 4.60 -12.24
N LEU A 89 -13.13 4.42 -12.81
CA LEU A 89 -11.94 4.11 -12.02
C LEU A 89 -11.55 5.27 -11.10
N ASN A 90 -11.64 6.50 -11.57
CA ASN A 90 -11.35 7.68 -10.75
C ASN A 90 -12.35 7.83 -9.58
N LEU A 91 -13.64 7.61 -9.83
CA LEU A 91 -14.66 7.56 -8.79
C LEU A 91 -14.38 6.46 -7.77
N LEU A 92 -13.94 5.28 -8.24
CA LEU A 92 -13.54 4.18 -7.37
C LEU A 92 -12.38 4.56 -6.45
N CYS A 93 -11.45 5.41 -6.89
CA CYS A 93 -10.29 5.86 -6.13
C CYS A 93 -10.59 6.96 -5.09
N LEU A 94 -11.76 7.59 -5.13
CA LEU A 94 -12.11 8.65 -4.18
C LEU A 94 -12.17 8.13 -2.73
N PRO A 95 -11.89 8.99 -1.73
CA PRO A 95 -11.99 8.65 -0.32
C PRO A 95 -13.47 8.55 0.10
N SER A 96 -14.14 7.49 -0.34
CA SER A 96 -15.52 7.13 0.00
C SER A 96 -15.61 5.76 0.68
N ALA A 97 -14.47 5.27 1.21
CA ALA A 97 -14.40 3.97 1.84
C ALA A 97 -15.37 3.88 3.02
N THR A 98 -16.34 2.97 2.90
CA THR A 98 -17.19 2.57 4.02
C THR A 98 -16.30 2.00 5.11
N ASP A 99 -16.47 2.49 6.35
CA ASP A 99 -15.70 1.97 7.48
C ASP A 99 -15.94 0.47 7.63
N THR A 100 -14.88 -0.28 7.96
CA THR A 100 -14.95 -1.73 8.06
C THR A 100 -15.97 -2.23 9.09
N SER A 101 -16.29 -1.42 10.11
CA SER A 101 -17.33 -1.73 11.10
C SER A 101 -18.75 -1.75 10.54
N SER A 102 -18.96 -1.23 9.33
CA SER A 102 -20.26 -1.27 8.65
C SER A 102 -20.58 -2.64 8.08
N TYR A 103 -19.59 -3.53 7.97
CA TYR A 103 -19.78 -4.89 7.50
C TYR A 103 -19.98 -5.85 8.69
N PRO A 104 -20.81 -6.90 8.57
CA PRO A 104 -20.94 -7.91 9.62
C PRO A 104 -19.60 -8.57 9.94
N THR A 105 -19.22 -8.60 11.22
CA THR A 105 -17.98 -9.23 11.69
C THR A 105 -18.19 -9.96 13.02
N GLU A 106 -17.33 -10.95 13.29
CA GLU A 106 -17.26 -11.66 14.57
C GLU A 106 -16.38 -10.97 15.61
N GLU A 107 -16.12 -9.66 15.45
CA GLU A 107 -15.18 -8.91 16.29
C GLU A 107 -15.55 -9.01 17.79
N LYS A 108 -16.85 -8.96 18.10
CA LYS A 108 -17.36 -9.10 19.48
C LYS A 108 -16.99 -10.47 20.08
N LEU A 109 -17.22 -11.56 19.34
CA LEU A 109 -16.87 -12.91 19.79
C LEU A 109 -15.36 -13.07 19.98
N VAL A 110 -14.57 -12.58 19.03
CA VAL A 110 -13.10 -12.61 19.10
C VAL A 110 -12.61 -11.82 20.32
N ASN A 111 -13.17 -10.65 20.59
CA ASN A 111 -12.79 -9.82 21.73
C ASN A 111 -13.15 -10.46 23.07
N VAL A 112 -14.30 -11.15 23.16
CA VAL A 112 -14.65 -11.97 24.35
C VAL A 112 -13.65 -13.11 24.52
N GLY A 113 -13.35 -13.87 23.47
CA GLY A 113 -12.37 -14.96 23.51
C GLY A 113 -10.97 -14.48 23.95
N ARG A 114 -10.52 -13.32 23.47
CA ARG A 114 -9.25 -12.70 23.90
C ARG A 114 -9.24 -12.35 25.39
N ARG A 115 -10.36 -11.84 25.94
CA ARG A 115 -10.47 -11.54 27.38
C ARG A 115 -10.41 -12.81 28.22
N ILE A 116 -11.11 -13.88 27.81
CA ILE A 116 -11.07 -15.19 28.47
C ILE A 116 -9.65 -15.75 28.44
N LYS A 117 -9.00 -15.78 27.26
CA LYS A 117 -7.62 -16.25 27.11
C LYS A 117 -6.66 -15.52 28.07
N ARG A 118 -6.74 -14.20 28.13
CA ARG A 118 -5.93 -13.37 29.06
C ARG A 118 -6.21 -13.70 30.52
N ALA A 119 -7.48 -13.88 30.90
CA ALA A 119 -7.86 -14.23 32.27
C ALA A 119 -7.35 -15.62 32.68
N LEU A 120 -7.35 -16.57 31.74
CA LEU A 120 -6.85 -17.93 31.94
C LEU A 120 -5.32 -18.06 31.81
N LYS A 121 -4.60 -16.98 31.47
CA LYS A 121 -3.16 -16.97 31.16
C LYS A 121 -2.76 -18.02 30.09
N LEU A 122 -3.66 -18.33 29.17
CA LEU A 122 -3.40 -19.18 27.99
C LEU A 122 -2.82 -18.37 26.83
#